data_AF-A0A955PV31-F1
#
_entry.id   AF-A0A955PV31-F1
#
_cell.length_a   1.000
_cell.length_b   1.000
_cell.length_c   1.000
_cell.angle_alpha   90.00
_cell.angle_beta   90.00
_cell.angle_gamma   90.00
#
_symmetry.space_group_name_H-M   'P 1'
#
loop_
_entity.id
_entity.type
_entity.pdbx_description
1 polymer ?
#
loop_
_entity_poly.entity_id
_entity_poly.type
_entity_poly.pdbx_seq_one_letter_code
_entity_poly.pdbx_strand_id
1 'polypeptide(L)' 'RLVVMGEVGLGGEVRPVQHADLRIREAMKLGFQRCVVPEPNLQQWKPVAGMEVVGIRDIGDIWETVVSPAS' A
#
# COMPACT_ATOMS: atom_id res chain seq x y z
N ARG A 1 2.61 -10.62 -6.64
CA ARG A 1 3.22 -9.38 -7.19
C ARG A 1 2.85 -8.20 -6.30
N LEU A 2 3.76 -7.25 -6.10
CA LEU A 2 3.58 -6.06 -5.26
C LEU A 2 3.32 -4.82 -6.11
N VAL A 3 2.38 -3.98 -5.67
CA VAL A 3 2.22 -2.60 -6.14
C VAL A 3 2.40 -1.65 -4.95
N VAL A 4 3.02 -0.50 -5.19
CA VAL A 4 3.21 0.54 -4.18
C VAL A 4 2.56 1.82 -4.68
N MET A 5 1.81 2.49 -3.82
CA MET A 5 1.14 3.75 -4.14
C MET A 5 1.39 4.74 -3.00
N GLY A 6 1.59 6.01 -3.35
CA GLY A 6 1.89 7.07 -2.39
C GLY A 6 2.68 8.20 -3.05
N GLU A 7 2.59 9.38 -2.48
CA GLU A 7 3.54 10.45 -2.78
C GLU A 7 4.62 10.45 -1.70
N VAL A 8 5.88 10.58 -2.11
CA VAL A 8 7.02 10.62 -1.18
C VAL A 8 7.50 12.06 -1.08
N GLY A 9 7.59 12.58 0.15
CA GLY A 9 8.27 13.83 0.41
C GLY A 9 9.78 13.67 0.54
N LEU A 10 10.50 14.78 0.45
CA LEU A 10 11.96 14.78 0.60
C LEU A 10 12.42 14.33 1.99
N GLY A 11 11.55 14.46 3.01
CA GLY A 11 11.81 13.99 4.36
C GLY A 11 11.56 12.50 4.58
N GLY A 12 11.08 11.78 3.56
CA GLY A 12 10.72 10.37 3.65
C GLY A 12 9.23 10.11 3.90
N GLU A 13 8.46 11.14 4.23
CA GLU A 13 7.06 10.97 4.58
C GLU A 13 6.23 10.51 3.38
N VAL A 14 5.31 9.57 3.64
CA VAL A 14 4.44 8.98 2.62
C VAL A 14 3.04 9.57 2.77
N ARG A 15 2.59 10.28 1.73
CA ARG A 15 1.34 11.04 1.72
C ARG A 15 0.24 10.33 0.93
N PRO A 16 -1.04 10.50 1.33
CA PRO A 16 -2.18 9.82 0.72
C PRO A 16 -2.36 10.18 -0.75
N VAL A 17 -2.76 9.20 -1.54
CA VAL A 17 -3.23 9.41 -2.91
C VAL A 17 -4.75 9.43 -2.96
N GLN A 18 -5.30 10.15 -3.94
CA GLN A 18 -6.75 10.11 -4.22
C GLN A 18 -7.18 8.70 -4.63
N HIS A 19 -8.48 8.37 -4.58
CA HIS A 19 -9.06 7.15 -5.18
C HIS A 19 -8.27 5.85 -4.95
N ALA A 20 -7.68 5.68 -3.75
CA ALA A 20 -6.80 4.54 -3.48
C ALA A 20 -7.56 3.21 -3.60
N ASP A 21 -8.81 3.17 -3.17
CA ASP A 21 -9.70 2.01 -3.27
C ASP A 21 -9.88 1.52 -4.72
N LEU A 22 -10.11 2.44 -5.66
CA LEU A 22 -10.26 2.12 -7.09
C LEU A 22 -8.95 1.56 -7.65
N ARG A 23 -7.81 2.18 -7.32
CA ARG A 23 -6.49 1.74 -7.80
C ARG A 23 -6.10 0.37 -7.24
N ILE A 24 -6.38 0.10 -5.96
CA ILE A 24 -6.14 -1.21 -5.35
C ILE A 24 -6.97 -2.28 -6.08
N ARG A 25 -8.25 -2.01 -6.33
CA ARG A 25 -9.13 -2.95 -7.06
C ARG A 25 -8.66 -3.20 -8.49
N GLU A 26 -8.11 -2.19 -9.15
CA GLU A 26 -7.54 -2.38 -10.49
C GLU A 26 -6.25 -3.21 -10.45
N ALA A 27 -5.38 -2.95 -9.47
CA ALA A 27 -4.20 -3.77 -9.25
C ALA A 27 -4.56 -5.25 -9.00
N MET A 28 -5.64 -5.53 -8.26
CA MET A 28 -6.15 -6.90 -8.09
C MET A 28 -6.47 -7.57 -9.43
N LYS A 29 -7.19 -6.88 -10.33
CA LYS A 29 -7.55 -7.43 -11.65
C LYS A 29 -6.33 -7.73 -12.51
N LEU A 30 -5.26 -6.94 -12.36
CA LEU A 30 -3.99 -7.13 -13.05
C LEU A 30 -3.10 -8.23 -12.42
N GLY A 31 -3.58 -8.90 -11.36
CA GLY A 31 -2.89 -10.00 -10.71
C GLY A 31 -1.89 -9.58 -9.64
N PHE A 32 -1.97 -8.34 -9.15
CA PHE A 32 -1.29 -7.97 -7.91
C PHE A 32 -2.01 -8.58 -6.72
N GLN A 33 -1.24 -9.03 -5.75
CA GLN A 33 -1.74 -9.74 -4.56
C GLN A 33 -1.40 -8.99 -3.27
N ARG A 34 -0.52 -7.99 -3.38
CA ARG A 34 -0.06 -7.17 -2.28
C ARG A 34 0.03 -5.72 -2.73
N CYS A 35 -0.43 -4.82 -1.88
CA CYS A 35 -0.42 -3.39 -2.10
C CYS A 35 0.15 -2.67 -0.88
N VAL A 36 1.16 -1.83 -1.07
CA VAL A 36 1.62 -0.88 -0.04
C VAL A 36 1.01 0.48 -0.35
N VAL A 37 0.38 1.08 0.65
CA VAL A 37 -0.29 2.38 0.55
C VAL A 37 0.09 3.29 1.72
N PRO A 38 -0.17 4.60 1.63
CA PRO A 38 -0.04 5.49 2.77
C PRO A 38 -1.03 5.09 3.87
N GLU A 39 -0.63 5.18 5.14
CA GLU A 39 -1.47 4.82 6.30
C GLU A 39 -2.89 5.43 6.25
N PRO A 40 -3.10 6.70 5.87
CA PRO A 40 -4.45 7.26 5.77
C PRO A 40 -5.33 6.60 4.69
N ASN A 41 -4.73 6.06 3.62
CA ASN A 41 -5.47 5.30 2.63
C ASN A 41 -5.84 3.90 3.13
N LEU A 42 -4.99 3.25 3.94
CA LEU A 42 -5.32 1.98 4.58
C LEU A 42 -6.52 2.12 5.52
N GLN A 43 -6.59 3.19 6.31
CA GLN A 43 -7.71 3.44 7.23
C GLN A 43 -9.07 3.55 6.52
N GLN A 44 -9.07 3.97 5.24
CA GLN A 44 -10.27 4.07 4.41
C GLN A 44 -10.54 2.79 3.60
N TRP A 45 -9.59 1.84 3.57
CA TRP A 45 -9.70 0.61 2.82
C TRP A 45 -10.61 -0.40 3.53
N LYS A 46 -11.45 -1.07 2.74
CA LYS A 46 -12.23 -2.22 3.21
C LYS A 46 -11.55 -3.50 2.73
N PRO A 47 -11.01 -4.35 3.63
CA PRO A 47 -10.37 -5.59 3.24
C PRO A 47 -11.25 -6.46 2.36
N VAL A 48 -10.65 -7.05 1.33
CA VAL A 48 -11.29 -8.02 0.43
C VAL A 48 -10.36 -9.22 0.24
N ALA A 49 -10.93 -10.39 -0.05
CA ALA A 49 -10.15 -11.59 -0.30
C ALA A 49 -9.22 -11.42 -1.51
N GLY A 50 -8.01 -11.98 -1.44
CA GLY A 50 -7.05 -12.03 -2.54
C GLY A 50 -6.17 -10.79 -2.69
N MET A 51 -6.27 -9.80 -1.80
CA MET A 51 -5.37 -8.65 -1.76
C MET A 51 -4.95 -8.32 -0.33
N GLU A 52 -3.66 -8.43 -0.06
CA GLU A 52 -3.04 -7.90 1.16
C GLU A 52 -2.76 -6.41 0.95
N VAL A 53 -3.22 -5.56 1.87
CA VAL A 53 -2.94 -4.11 1.82
C VAL A 53 -2.26 -3.70 3.12
N VAL A 54 -1.08 -3.08 2.99
CA VAL A 54 -0.27 -2.63 4.13
C VAL A 54 -0.08 -1.11 4.06
N GLY A 55 -0.18 -0.45 5.21
CA GLY A 55 -0.02 0.99 5.38
C GLY A 55 1.40 1.33 5.82
N ILE A 56 1.96 2.39 5.25
CA ILE A 56 3.24 2.98 5.68
C ILE A 56 3.11 4.48 5.90
N ARG A 57 3.97 5.04 6.77
CA ARG A 57 4.02 6.48 7.04
C ARG A 57 5.32 7.11 6.55
N ASP A 58 6.39 6.32 6.48
CA ASP A 58 7.69 6.71 5.96
C ASP A 58 8.18 5.71 4.91
N ILE A 59 8.98 6.18 3.95
CA ILE A 59 9.54 5.32 2.90
C ILE A 59 10.51 4.27 3.47
N GLY A 60 11.13 4.53 4.62
CA GLY A 60 11.96 3.57 5.34
C GLY A 60 11.19 2.32 5.77
N ASP A 61 9.89 2.44 6.07
CA ASP A 61 9.03 1.34 6.50
C ASP A 61 8.82 0.27 5.39
N ILE A 62 9.16 0.62 4.14
CA ILE A 62 8.92 -0.27 2.98
C ILE A 62 9.75 -1.55 3.07
N TRP A 63 10.96 -1.49 3.63
CA TRP A 63 11.82 -2.66 3.73
C TRP A 63 11.23 -3.71 4.65
N GLU A 64 10.81 -3.29 5.85
CA GLU A 64 10.16 -4.16 6.82
C GLU A 64 8.86 -4.73 6.25
N THR A 65 8.10 -3.89 5.55
CA THR A 65 6.84 -4.31 4.93
C THR A 65 7.07 -5.34 3.82
N VAL A 66 8.04 -5.14 2.93
CA VAL A 66 8.23 -5.96 1.73
C VAL A 66 9.03 -7.24 2.02
N VAL A 67 10.01 -7.18 2.92
CA VAL A 67 11.03 -8.23 3.08
C VAL A 67 10.80 -9.10 4.31
N SER A 68 10.12 -8.63 5.34
CA SER A 68 9.80 -9.48 6.48
C SER A 68 8.62 -10.39 6.15
N PRO A 69 8.78 -11.73 6.19
CA PRO A 69 7.64 -12.63 6.18
C PRO A 69 6.80 -12.30 7.42
N ALA A 70 5.48 -12.21 7.26
CA ALA A 70 4.58 -12.27 8.40
C ALA A 70 4.96 -13.51 9.23
N SER A 71 5.27 -13.30 10.51
CA SER A 71 5.48 -14.38 11.47
C SER A 71 4.16 -15.12 11.70
#